data_AF-E3PRS7-F1
#
_entry.id   AF-E3PRS7-F1
#
_cell.length_a   1.000
_cell.length_b   1.000
_cell.length_c   1.000
_cell.angle_alpha   90.00
_cell.angle_beta   90.00
_cell.angle_gamma   90.00
#
_symmetry.space_group_name_H-M   'P 1'
#
loop_
_entity.id
_entity.type
_entity.pdbx_description
1 polymer ?
#
loop_
_entity_poly.entity_id
_entity_poly.type
_entity_poly.pdbx_seq_one_letter_code
_entity_poly.pdbx_strand_id
1 'polypeptide(L)'
;MMTIIYIFSGILLVRVIYRAFFTELKTATDYHQRAMNYEIYFQNRSKAIKLMEQAIEKPEFTRTEKGSFDLKIGILYYKMKKLNKAKEHFDKILDFVRKDNFKYMKDISAIVLTYYELGEKDTARKIYHWLRAKEKFDPDFDKLDYLDLYIWK
;
A
#
# COMPACT_ATOMS: atom_id res chain seq x y z
N MET A 1 -30.20 8.61 -32.09
CA MET A 1 -29.17 7.56 -31.88
C MET A 1 -28.10 8.01 -30.89
N MET A 2 -27.41 9.13 -31.13
CA MET A 2 -26.38 9.69 -30.23
C MET A 2 -26.87 9.95 -28.80
N THR A 3 -28.07 10.51 -28.62
CA THR A 3 -28.65 10.78 -27.29
C THR A 3 -28.81 9.53 -26.43
N ILE A 4 -29.21 8.41 -27.04
CA ILE A 4 -29.38 7.12 -26.35
C ILE A 4 -28.02 6.58 -25.91
N ILE A 5 -26.99 6.72 -26.74
CA ILE A 5 -25.61 6.33 -26.42
C ILE A 5 -25.09 7.12 -25.22
N TYR A 6 -25.34 8.44 -25.17
CA TYR A 6 -24.92 9.27 -24.03
C TYR A 6 -25.65 8.91 -22.73
N ILE A 7 -26.95 8.62 -22.79
CA ILE A 7 -27.72 8.18 -21.62
C ILE A 7 -27.17 6.83 -21.10
N PHE A 8 -26.95 5.86 -21.98
CA PHE A 8 -26.36 4.57 -21.59
C PHE A 8 -24.96 4.72 -20.99
N SER A 9 -24.13 5.57 -21.60
CA SER A 9 -22.78 5.85 -21.11
C SER A 9 -22.80 6.52 -19.73
N GLY A 10 -23.74 7.45 -19.50
CA GLY A 10 -23.94 8.09 -18.20
C GLY A 10 -24.34 7.09 -17.11
N ILE A 11 -25.29 6.21 -17.40
CA ILE A 11 -25.72 5.15 -16.48
C ILE A 11 -24.55 4.21 -16.14
N LEU A 12 -23.77 3.81 -17.14
CA LEU A 12 -22.58 2.97 -16.95
C LEU A 12 -21.57 3.67 -16.04
N LEU A 13 -21.28 4.94 -16.28
CA LEU A 13 -20.33 5.73 -15.49
C LEU A 13 -20.78 5.88 -14.04
N VAL A 14 -22.06 6.20 -13.79
CA VAL A 14 -22.62 6.26 -12.44
C VAL A 14 -22.48 4.91 -11.74
N ARG A 15 -22.75 3.81 -12.43
CA ARG A 15 -22.61 2.45 -11.87
C ARG A 15 -21.17 2.12 -11.52
N VAL A 16 -20.19 2.52 -12.34
CA VAL A 16 -18.76 2.31 -12.07
C VAL A 16 -18.32 3.12 -10.85
N ILE A 17 -18.70 4.40 -10.77
CA ILE A 17 -18.42 5.25 -9.61
C ILE A 17 -19.06 4.67 -8.34
N TYR A 18 -20.32 4.25 -8.43
CA TYR A 18 -21.04 3.63 -7.31
C TYR A 18 -20.29 2.39 -6.80
N ARG A 19 -19.88 1.51 -7.71
CA ARG A 19 -19.10 0.30 -7.37
C ARG A 19 -17.73 0.61 -6.77
N ALA A 20 -17.07 1.66 -7.24
CA ALA A 20 -15.73 2.03 -6.78
C ALA A 20 -15.71 2.62 -5.36
N PHE A 21 -16.78 3.29 -4.92
CA PHE A 21 -16.74 4.11 -3.70
C PHE A 21 -17.85 3.85 -2.68
N PHE A 22 -18.98 3.26 -3.09
CA PHE A 22 -20.19 3.20 -2.26
C PHE A 22 -20.69 1.78 -1.98
N THR A 23 -20.00 0.75 -2.47
CA THR A 23 -20.29 -0.64 -2.10
C THR A 23 -19.94 -0.91 -0.64
N GLU A 24 -20.48 -1.99 -0.09
CA GLU A 24 -20.10 -2.45 1.24
C GLU A 24 -18.65 -2.94 1.24
N LEU A 25 -17.93 -2.73 2.35
CA LEU A 25 -16.56 -3.21 2.54
C LEU A 25 -16.57 -4.42 3.47
N LYS A 26 -16.14 -5.58 2.98
CA LYS A 26 -16.17 -6.83 3.77
C LYS A 26 -14.79 -7.44 3.90
N THR A 27 -14.03 -7.45 2.82
CA THR A 27 -12.73 -8.12 2.74
C THR A 27 -11.60 -7.11 2.77
N ALA A 28 -10.39 -7.55 3.15
CA ALA A 28 -9.21 -6.68 3.09
C ALA A 28 -8.96 -6.11 1.68
N THR A 29 -9.25 -6.89 0.64
CA THR A 29 -9.18 -6.46 -0.76
C THR A 29 -10.11 -5.28 -1.04
N ASP A 30 -11.34 -5.28 -0.50
CA ASP A 30 -12.29 -4.17 -0.71
C ASP A 30 -11.73 -2.86 -0.13
N TYR A 31 -11.12 -2.94 1.06
CA TYR A 31 -10.48 -1.80 1.71
C TYR A 31 -9.29 -1.29 0.90
N HIS A 32 -8.39 -2.18 0.46
CA HIS A 32 -7.26 -1.84 -0.42
C HIS A 32 -7.70 -1.16 -1.71
N GLN A 33 -8.69 -1.74 -2.39
CA GLN A 33 -9.20 -1.19 -3.64
C GLN A 33 -9.80 0.20 -3.44
N ARG A 34 -10.59 0.39 -2.38
CA ARG A 34 -11.20 1.71 -2.12
C ARG A 34 -10.17 2.76 -1.69
N ALA A 35 -9.19 2.40 -0.88
CA ALA A 35 -8.11 3.31 -0.53
C ALA A 35 -7.28 3.69 -1.76
N MET A 36 -6.98 2.73 -2.64
CA MET A 36 -6.33 2.99 -3.92
C MET A 36 -7.17 3.91 -4.81
N ASN A 37 -8.49 3.72 -4.87
CA ASN A 37 -9.37 4.62 -5.62
C ASN A 37 -9.34 6.05 -5.05
N TYR A 38 -9.27 6.24 -3.72
CA TYR A 38 -9.09 7.57 -3.14
C TYR A 38 -7.76 8.21 -3.54
N GLU A 39 -6.69 7.43 -3.61
CA GLU A 39 -5.38 7.90 -4.06
C GLU A 39 -5.38 8.27 -5.54
N ILE A 40 -5.90 7.41 -6.42
CA ILE A 40 -5.82 7.58 -7.88
C ILE A 40 -6.77 8.67 -8.37
N TYR A 41 -8.04 8.63 -7.97
CA TYR A 41 -9.07 9.51 -8.55
C TYR A 41 -9.16 10.87 -7.86
N PHE A 42 -8.72 10.97 -6.59
CA PHE A 42 -8.86 12.19 -5.81
C PHE A 42 -7.57 12.67 -5.16
N GLN A 43 -6.46 11.95 -5.32
CA GLN A 43 -5.18 12.24 -4.65
C GLN A 43 -5.32 12.38 -3.12
N ASN A 44 -6.38 11.78 -2.54
CA ASN A 44 -6.77 12.00 -1.17
C ASN A 44 -6.18 10.93 -0.25
N ARG A 45 -4.88 11.07 0.00
CA ARG A 45 -4.10 10.13 0.84
C ARG A 45 -4.62 10.09 2.27
N SER A 46 -5.04 11.23 2.84
CA SER A 46 -5.61 11.29 4.20
C SER A 46 -6.88 10.44 4.33
N LYS A 47 -7.77 10.46 3.33
CA LYS A 47 -8.99 9.64 3.33
C LYS A 47 -8.68 8.16 3.15
N ALA A 48 -7.69 7.83 2.31
CA ALA A 48 -7.19 6.47 2.16
C ALA A 48 -6.61 5.92 3.47
N ILE A 49 -5.79 6.71 4.17
CA ILE A 49 -5.23 6.36 5.49
C ILE A 49 -6.34 6.13 6.51
N LYS A 50 -7.29 7.08 6.65
CA LYS A 50 -8.39 6.96 7.61
C LYS A 50 -9.23 5.70 7.37
N LEU A 51 -9.46 5.34 6.11
CA LEU A 51 -10.19 4.12 5.77
C LEU A 51 -9.45 2.86 6.21
N MET A 52 -8.12 2.84 6.08
CA MET A 52 -7.28 1.73 6.51
C MET A 52 -7.16 1.63 8.03
N GLU A 53 -7.04 2.76 8.72
CA GLU A 53 -7.07 2.80 10.18
C GLU A 53 -8.38 2.21 10.72
N GLN A 54 -9.52 2.54 10.11
CA GLN A 54 -10.80 1.91 10.44
C GLN A 54 -10.82 0.39 10.20
N ALA A 55 -10.08 -0.10 9.19
CA ALA A 55 -9.94 -1.52 8.94
C ALA A 55 -9.06 -2.21 9.99
N ILE A 56 -8.05 -1.54 10.55
CA ILE A 56 -7.19 -2.13 11.58
C ILE A 56 -7.96 -2.38 12.89
N GLU A 57 -8.91 -1.50 13.24
CA GLU A 57 -9.73 -1.62 14.45
C GLU A 57 -10.76 -2.77 14.39
N LYS A 58 -10.99 -3.33 13.20
CA LYS A 58 -11.98 -4.39 13.00
C LYS A 58 -11.47 -5.73 13.55
N PRO A 59 -12.22 -6.40 14.46
CA PRO A 59 -11.80 -7.67 15.05
C PRO A 59 -11.79 -8.85 14.06
N GLU A 60 -12.57 -8.76 12.97
CA GLU A 60 -12.70 -9.81 11.97
C GLU A 60 -11.44 -10.02 11.11
N PHE A 61 -10.56 -9.02 11.02
CA PHE A 61 -9.34 -9.12 10.22
C PHE A 61 -8.21 -9.81 10.97
N THR A 62 -7.53 -10.70 10.27
CA THR A 62 -6.35 -11.40 10.76
C THR A 62 -5.17 -10.46 10.95
N ARG A 63 -4.17 -10.90 11.72
CA ARG A 63 -2.93 -10.14 11.92
C ARG A 63 -2.21 -9.81 10.59
N THR A 64 -2.26 -10.73 9.63
CA THR A 64 -1.66 -10.55 8.29
C THR A 64 -2.41 -9.49 7.49
N GLU A 65 -3.74 -9.50 7.51
CA GLU A 65 -4.56 -8.49 6.84
C GLU A 65 -4.33 -7.11 7.46
N LYS A 66 -4.29 -7.01 8.80
CA LYS A 66 -3.94 -5.76 9.49
C LYS A 66 -2.54 -5.27 9.10
N GLY A 67 -1.56 -6.16 9.03
CA GLY A 67 -0.23 -5.84 8.52
C GLY A 67 -0.23 -5.33 7.07
N SER A 68 -1.12 -5.83 6.22
CA SER A 68 -1.26 -5.29 4.86
C SER A 68 -1.80 -3.85 4.85
N PHE A 69 -2.72 -3.52 5.78
CA PHE A 69 -3.22 -2.15 5.95
C PHE A 69 -2.12 -1.23 6.48
N ASP A 70 -1.35 -1.66 7.48
CA ASP A 70 -0.20 -0.92 7.99
C ASP A 70 0.83 -0.65 6.88
N LEU A 71 1.13 -1.63 6.02
CA LEU A 71 2.00 -1.40 4.86
C LEU A 71 1.45 -0.27 3.98
N LYS A 72 0.17 -0.34 3.60
CA LYS A 72 -0.43 0.66 2.71
C LYS A 72 -0.44 2.05 3.36
N ILE A 73 -0.73 2.14 4.66
CA ILE A 73 -0.67 3.41 5.41
C ILE A 73 0.77 3.96 5.41
N GLY A 74 1.77 3.11 5.71
CA GLY A 74 3.16 3.51 5.71
C GLY A 74 3.62 4.04 4.34
N ILE A 75 3.25 3.38 3.25
CA ILE A 75 3.49 3.84 1.87
C ILE A 75 2.85 5.21 1.64
N LEU A 76 1.61 5.41 2.08
CA LEU A 76 0.91 6.70 1.92
C LEU A 76 1.61 7.81 2.72
N TYR A 77 2.06 7.55 3.95
CA TYR A 77 2.83 8.51 4.73
C TYR A 77 4.20 8.83 4.10
N TYR A 78 4.88 7.83 3.53
CA TYR A 78 6.12 8.02 2.77
C TYR A 78 5.89 8.95 1.57
N LYS A 79 4.84 8.70 0.77
CA LYS A 79 4.45 9.57 -0.35
C LYS A 79 4.09 11.00 0.10
N MET A 80 3.65 11.18 1.34
CA MET A 80 3.40 12.48 1.96
C MET A 80 4.63 13.10 2.63
N LYS A 81 5.82 12.47 2.51
CA LYS A 81 7.08 12.89 3.16
C LYS A 81 7.00 12.96 4.69
N LYS A 82 6.11 12.17 5.31
CA LYS A 82 5.96 12.03 6.77
C LYS A 82 6.70 10.78 7.26
N LEU A 83 8.03 10.81 7.18
CA LEU A 83 8.88 9.63 7.37
C LEU A 83 8.72 8.95 8.73
N ASN A 84 8.65 9.73 9.83
CA ASN A 84 8.45 9.15 11.17
C ASN A 84 7.12 8.39 11.30
N LYS A 85 6.04 8.89 10.67
CA LYS A 85 4.74 8.19 10.64
C LYS A 85 4.80 6.96 9.75
N ALA A 86 5.48 7.04 8.61
CA ALA A 86 5.70 5.88 7.75
C ALA A 86 6.43 4.77 8.51
N LYS A 87 7.51 5.13 9.22
CA LYS A 87 8.29 4.21 10.04
C LYS A 87 7.44 3.55 11.13
N GLU A 88 6.60 4.30 11.85
CA GLU A 88 5.72 3.72 12.89
C GLU A 88 4.87 2.55 12.36
N HIS A 89 4.30 2.70 11.16
CA HIS A 89 3.54 1.62 10.54
C HIS A 89 4.43 0.52 9.97
N PHE A 90 5.60 0.85 9.45
CA PHE A 90 6.56 -0.16 8.99
C PHE A 90 7.13 -1.01 10.12
N ASP A 91 7.41 -0.43 11.29
CA ASP A 91 7.88 -1.16 12.48
C ASP A 91 6.88 -2.28 12.87
N LYS A 92 5.57 -2.03 12.75
CA LYS A 92 4.50 -3.00 13.06
C LYS A 92 4.54 -4.23 12.15
N ILE A 93 5.14 -4.12 10.96
CA ILE A 93 5.13 -5.17 9.94
C ILE A 93 6.48 -5.81 9.66
N LEU A 94 7.58 -5.29 10.22
CA LEU A 94 8.94 -5.78 9.94
C LEU A 94 9.08 -7.29 10.18
N ASP A 95 8.38 -7.82 11.18
CA ASP A 95 8.38 -9.25 11.46
C ASP A 95 7.79 -10.08 10.29
N PHE A 96 6.76 -9.60 9.60
CA PHE A 96 6.21 -10.29 8.43
C PHE A 96 7.11 -10.15 7.21
N VAL A 97 7.70 -8.95 7.05
CA VAL A 97 8.67 -8.69 5.98
C VAL A 97 9.82 -9.68 6.10
N ARG A 98 10.29 -9.96 7.32
CA ARG A 98 11.36 -10.93 7.60
C ARG A 98 10.92 -12.40 7.45
N LYS A 99 9.76 -12.81 7.98
CA LYS A 99 9.36 -14.23 8.13
C LYS A 99 8.60 -14.82 6.92
N ASP A 100 8.86 -14.32 5.72
CA ASP A 100 8.39 -14.85 4.43
C ASP A 100 6.87 -14.83 4.11
N ASN A 101 5.98 -14.55 5.06
CA ASN A 101 4.52 -14.55 4.83
C ASN A 101 3.94 -13.27 4.22
N PHE A 102 4.76 -12.44 3.57
CA PHE A 102 4.32 -11.13 3.12
C PHE A 102 4.09 -11.09 1.61
N LYS A 103 2.81 -10.97 1.20
CA LYS A 103 2.43 -10.80 -0.20
C LYS A 103 2.96 -9.45 -0.72
N TYR A 104 3.55 -9.46 -1.89
CA TYR A 104 4.03 -8.25 -2.54
C TYR A 104 2.92 -7.18 -2.68
N MET A 105 3.31 -5.92 -2.51
CA MET A 105 2.49 -4.75 -2.79
C MET A 105 3.35 -3.73 -3.51
N LYS A 106 2.79 -3.05 -4.52
CA LYS A 106 3.46 -1.96 -5.22
C LYS A 106 4.00 -0.90 -4.26
N ASP A 107 5.17 -0.36 -4.59
CA ASP A 107 5.90 0.65 -3.80
C ASP A 107 6.48 0.10 -2.47
N ILE A 108 6.73 -1.21 -2.36
CA ILE A 108 7.32 -1.83 -1.15
C ILE A 108 8.72 -1.29 -0.81
N SER A 109 9.43 -0.73 -1.80
CA SER A 109 10.70 -0.03 -1.60
C SER A 109 10.59 1.15 -0.63
N ALA A 110 9.39 1.71 -0.43
CA ALA A 110 9.12 2.77 0.54
C ALA A 110 9.55 2.40 1.96
N ILE A 111 9.49 1.11 2.32
CA ILE A 111 9.99 0.63 3.62
C ILE A 111 11.48 0.95 3.71
N VAL A 112 12.27 0.42 2.77
CA VAL A 112 13.73 0.58 2.73
C VAL A 112 14.13 2.05 2.70
N LEU A 113 13.50 2.82 1.82
CA LEU A 113 13.78 4.25 1.65
C LEU A 113 13.44 5.04 2.91
N THR A 114 12.39 4.68 3.65
CA THR A 114 12.02 5.38 4.88
C THR A 114 13.11 5.23 5.96
N TYR A 115 13.59 4.02 6.22
CA TYR A 115 14.68 3.83 7.19
C TYR A 115 15.97 4.50 6.71
N TYR A 116 16.26 4.44 5.40
CA TYR A 116 17.44 5.07 4.83
C TYR A 116 17.41 6.60 4.97
N GLU A 117 16.31 7.25 4.60
CA GLU A 117 16.11 8.70 4.69
C GLU A 117 16.10 9.20 6.15
N LEU A 118 15.74 8.35 7.11
CA LEU A 118 15.83 8.64 8.55
C LEU A 118 17.23 8.42 9.15
N GLY A 119 18.20 7.97 8.35
CA GLY A 119 19.58 7.73 8.79
C GLY A 119 19.83 6.34 9.38
N GLU A 120 18.81 5.49 9.48
CA GLU A 120 18.92 4.09 9.95
C GLU A 120 19.43 3.16 8.84
N LYS A 121 20.61 3.49 8.29
CA LYS A 121 21.16 2.85 7.08
C LYS A 121 21.33 1.34 7.22
N ASP A 122 21.78 0.84 8.38
CA ASP A 122 21.98 -0.59 8.59
C ASP A 122 20.67 -1.37 8.64
N THR A 123 19.62 -0.78 9.24
CA THR A 123 18.27 -1.34 9.22
C THR A 123 17.72 -1.35 7.79
N ALA A 124 17.89 -0.27 7.04
CA ALA A 124 17.48 -0.19 5.65
C ALA A 124 18.14 -1.29 4.78
N ARG A 125 19.45 -1.52 4.94
CA ARG A 125 20.20 -2.57 4.25
C ARG A 125 19.69 -3.96 4.60
N LYS A 126 19.40 -4.23 5.88
CA LYS A 126 18.81 -5.52 6.30
C LYS A 126 17.46 -5.76 5.63
N ILE A 127 16.58 -4.76 5.66
CA ILE A 127 15.26 -4.83 5.03
C ILE A 127 15.40 -5.03 3.52
N TYR A 128 16.31 -4.29 2.88
CA TYR A 128 16.62 -4.44 1.46
C TYR A 128 16.99 -5.88 1.11
N HIS A 129 17.89 -6.51 1.87
CA HIS A 129 18.24 -7.91 1.65
C HIS A 129 17.08 -8.87 1.87
N TRP A 130 16.25 -8.65 2.90
CA TRP A 130 15.04 -9.46 3.11
C TRP A 130 14.07 -9.36 1.94
N LEU A 131 13.90 -8.17 1.35
CA LEU A 131 13.03 -7.97 0.19
C LEU A 131 13.65 -8.53 -1.11
N ARG A 132 14.95 -8.34 -1.36
CA ARG A 132 15.66 -8.92 -2.52
C ARG A 132 15.64 -10.44 -2.54
N ALA A 133 15.69 -11.08 -1.37
CA ALA A 133 15.56 -12.53 -1.28
C ALA A 133 14.22 -13.02 -1.86
N LYS A 134 13.16 -12.21 -1.78
CA LYS A 134 11.80 -12.52 -2.24
C LYS A 134 11.59 -12.30 -3.73
N GLU A 135 12.31 -11.37 -4.34
CA GLU A 135 12.29 -11.13 -5.79
C GLU A 135 12.50 -12.43 -6.60
N LYS A 136 13.27 -13.38 -6.05
CA LYS A 136 13.54 -14.67 -6.70
C LYS A 136 12.33 -15.61 -6.74
N PHE A 137 11.36 -15.41 -5.86
CA PHE A 137 10.24 -16.34 -5.65
C PHE A 137 8.89 -15.78 -6.09
N ASP A 138 8.79 -14.46 -6.30
CA ASP A 138 7.57 -13.78 -6.72
C ASP A 138 7.86 -12.96 -8.00
N PRO A 139 7.38 -13.42 -9.18
CA PRO A 139 7.62 -12.73 -10.44
C PRO A 139 6.93 -11.36 -10.53
N ASP A 140 5.93 -11.09 -9.69
CA ASP A 140 5.24 -9.80 -9.63
C ASP A 140 5.96 -8.80 -8.71
N PHE A 141 7.01 -9.23 -8.00
CA PHE A 141 7.76 -8.41 -7.05
C PHE A 141 8.55 -7.29 -7.76
N ASP A 142 8.48 -6.06 -7.22
CA ASP A 142 9.24 -4.93 -7.76
C ASP A 142 10.74 -5.26 -7.80
N LYS A 143 11.38 -5.05 -8.95
CA LYS A 143 12.84 -5.11 -9.06
C LYS A 143 13.43 -4.00 -8.21
N LEU A 144 14.15 -4.36 -7.15
CA LEU A 144 14.73 -3.40 -6.20
C LEU A 144 16.21 -3.09 -6.48
N ASP A 145 16.79 -3.64 -7.55
CA ASP A 145 18.19 -3.42 -7.94
C ASP A 145 18.57 -1.96 -8.15
N TYR A 146 17.63 -1.11 -8.59
CA TYR A 146 17.86 0.33 -8.66
C TYR A 146 18.25 0.95 -7.31
N LEU A 147 17.89 0.34 -6.18
CA LEU A 147 18.26 0.81 -4.84
C LEU A 147 19.73 0.58 -4.50
N ASP A 148 20.43 -0.32 -5.19
CA ASP A 148 21.87 -0.55 -4.97
C ASP A 148 22.68 0.75 -5.16
N LEU A 149 22.26 1.62 -6.08
CA LEU A 149 22.91 2.91 -6.32
C LEU A 149 22.66 3.96 -5.22
N TYR A 150 21.72 3.70 -4.31
CA TYR A 150 21.29 4.65 -3.29
C TYR A 150 21.68 4.21 -1.88
N ILE A 151 21.49 2.93 -1.53
CA ILE A 151 21.64 2.41 -0.16
C ILE A 151 23.12 2.23 0.25
N TRP A 152 23.99 2.03 -0.73
CA TRP A 152 25.42 1.80 -0.52
C TRP A 152 26.28 3.07 -0.58
N LYS A 153 25.65 4.24 -0.68
CA LYS A 153 26.28 5.55 -0.52
C LYS A 153 26.33 5.98 0.96
#